data_AF-A0A147BBT5-F1
#
_entry.id   AF-A0A147BBT5-F1
#
_cell.length_a   1.000
_cell.length_b   1.000
_cell.length_c   1.000
_cell.angle_alpha   90.00
_cell.angle_beta   90.00
_cell.angle_gamma   90.00
#
_symmetry.space_group_name_H-M   'P 1'
#
loop_
_entity.id
_entity.type
_entity.pdbx_description
1 polymer ?
#
loop_
_entity_poly.entity_id
_entity_poly.type
_entity_poly.pdbx_seq_one_letter_code
_entity_poly.pdbx_strand_id
1 'polypeptide(L)'
;DWLQQYERVAQHNRWTDDQRLQNLYFALEGTARHWFENRETSLISWTACKNELVRTFTNQYRRERAEDLLRMRTQGANETITSFVEDVLHLVARADPQATDEKKLRILMRGVKDDIFGGLVRHPPSTVEDFVTEATNMERALLARASHYHRHSSVAAASASGYDINPSITGLRDIIRDVVREELKKLLPTAERPASIS
;
A
#
# COMPACT_ATOMS: atom_id res chain seq x y z
N ASP A 1 -18.03 -1.35 -2.65
CA ASP A 1 -18.03 -0.35 -3.74
C ASP A 1 -19.43 -0.21 -4.35
N TRP A 2 -19.89 -1.11 -5.23
CA TRP A 2 -21.19 -0.96 -5.92
C TRP A 2 -22.40 -0.87 -4.97
N LEU A 3 -22.53 -1.81 -4.03
CA LEU A 3 -23.67 -1.82 -3.10
C LEU A 3 -23.71 -0.57 -2.21
N GLN A 4 -22.54 -0.09 -1.78
CA GLN A 4 -22.45 1.14 -0.98
C GLN A 4 -22.89 2.37 -1.80
N GLN A 5 -22.56 2.40 -3.10
CA GLN A 5 -23.03 3.46 -3.99
C GLN A 5 -24.55 3.41 -4.17
N TYR A 6 -25.11 2.21 -4.34
CA TYR A 6 -26.56 2.03 -4.39
C TYR A 6 -27.25 2.51 -3.10
N GLU A 7 -26.71 2.15 -1.94
CA GLU A 7 -27.25 2.57 -0.64
C GLU A 7 -27.14 4.09 -0.42
N ARG A 8 -26.09 4.75 -0.93
CA ARG A 8 -25.98 6.21 -0.91
C ARG A 8 -27.08 6.88 -1.75
N VAL A 9 -27.36 6.36 -2.95
CA VAL A 9 -28.45 6.85 -3.81
C VAL A 9 -29.80 6.65 -3.11
N ALA A 10 -30.02 5.48 -2.54
CA ALA A 10 -31.24 5.19 -1.79
C ALA A 10 -31.41 6.12 -0.58
N GLN A 11 -30.34 6.38 0.17
CA GLN A 11 -30.37 7.29 1.31
C GLN A 11 -30.66 8.74 0.89
N HIS A 12 -30.02 9.23 -0.18
CA HIS A 12 -30.27 10.56 -0.72
C HIS A 12 -31.74 10.74 -1.13
N ASN A 13 -32.31 9.73 -1.78
CA ASN A 13 -33.72 9.70 -2.19
C ASN A 13 -34.69 9.28 -1.07
N ARG A 14 -34.20 9.06 0.15
CA ARG A 14 -34.98 8.66 1.34
C ARG A 14 -35.82 7.40 1.11
N TRP A 15 -35.30 6.45 0.35
CA TRP A 15 -35.98 5.19 0.09
C TRP A 15 -36.12 4.37 1.37
N THR A 16 -37.32 3.82 1.58
CA THR A 16 -37.56 2.74 2.55
C THR A 16 -36.86 1.46 2.11
N ASP A 17 -36.74 0.48 3.01
CA ASP A 17 -36.15 -0.83 2.65
C ASP A 17 -36.94 -1.55 1.54
N ASP A 18 -38.26 -1.42 1.53
CA ASP A 18 -39.09 -1.95 0.43
C ASP A 18 -38.79 -1.24 -0.90
N GLN A 19 -38.66 0.09 -0.88
CA GLN A 19 -38.29 0.86 -2.05
C GLN A 19 -36.87 0.52 -2.53
N ARG A 20 -35.92 0.26 -1.62
CA ARG A 20 -34.58 -0.22 -1.98
C ARG A 20 -34.63 -1.57 -2.67
N LEU A 21 -35.49 -2.47 -2.22
CA LEU A 21 -35.63 -3.77 -2.84
C LEU A 21 -36.28 -3.66 -4.23
N GLN A 22 -37.38 -2.90 -4.35
CA GLN A 22 -38.09 -2.69 -5.62
C GLN A 22 -37.22 -2.00 -6.67
N ASN A 23 -36.43 -1.00 -6.27
CA ASN A 23 -35.58 -0.28 -7.21
C ASN A 23 -34.28 -1.03 -7.56
N LEU A 24 -33.96 -2.12 -6.87
CA LEU A 24 -32.70 -2.84 -7.07
C LEU A 24 -32.60 -3.40 -8.49
N TYR A 25 -33.72 -3.89 -9.03
CA TYR A 25 -33.80 -4.44 -10.38
C TYR A 25 -33.21 -3.49 -11.44
N PHE A 26 -33.54 -2.20 -11.36
CA PHE A 26 -33.12 -1.20 -12.32
C PHE A 26 -31.63 -0.88 -12.26
N ALA A 27 -30.98 -1.15 -11.12
CA ALA A 27 -29.56 -0.91 -10.93
C ALA A 27 -28.68 -2.11 -11.33
N LEU A 28 -29.27 -3.32 -11.43
CA LEU A 28 -28.56 -4.54 -11.79
C LEU A 28 -28.49 -4.70 -13.31
N GLU A 29 -27.40 -5.28 -13.80
CA GLU A 29 -27.20 -5.59 -15.22
C GLU A 29 -26.64 -7.01 -15.41
N GLY A 30 -26.84 -7.56 -16.61
CA GLY A 30 -26.29 -8.87 -17.00
C GLY A 30 -26.62 -9.99 -16.01
N THR A 31 -25.60 -10.78 -15.65
CA THR A 31 -25.74 -11.94 -14.73
C THR A 31 -26.34 -11.57 -13.38
N ALA A 32 -26.07 -10.36 -12.86
CA ALA A 32 -26.61 -9.95 -11.57
C ALA A 32 -28.11 -9.69 -11.64
N ARG A 33 -28.62 -9.17 -12.77
CA ARG A 33 -30.05 -9.00 -13.01
C ARG A 33 -30.76 -10.35 -13.09
N HIS A 34 -30.27 -11.27 -13.92
CA HIS A 34 -30.85 -12.63 -14.02
C HIS A 34 -30.82 -13.38 -12.67
N TRP A 35 -29.76 -13.19 -11.87
CA TRP A 35 -29.67 -13.77 -10.53
C TRP A 35 -30.80 -13.28 -9.62
N PHE A 36 -31.15 -11.99 -9.68
CA PHE A 36 -32.21 -11.37 -8.91
C PHE A 36 -33.60 -11.81 -9.39
N GLU A 37 -33.86 -11.78 -10.70
CA GLU A 37 -35.11 -12.25 -11.32
C GLU A 37 -35.45 -13.68 -10.88
N ASN A 38 -34.46 -14.59 -10.91
CA ASN A 38 -34.63 -15.98 -10.49
C ASN A 38 -34.95 -16.16 -8.99
N ARG A 39 -34.84 -15.10 -8.18
CA ARG A 39 -34.96 -15.12 -6.71
C ARG A 39 -35.95 -14.09 -6.18
N GLU A 40 -36.63 -13.35 -7.05
CA GLU A 40 -37.47 -12.21 -6.70
C GLU A 40 -38.58 -12.59 -5.69
N THR A 41 -39.14 -13.79 -5.83
CA THR A 41 -40.17 -14.31 -4.91
C THR A 41 -39.63 -14.75 -3.54
N SER A 42 -38.32 -15.00 -3.43
CA SER A 42 -37.68 -15.47 -2.20
C SER A 42 -37.01 -14.35 -1.40
N LEU A 43 -36.62 -13.25 -2.06
CA LEU A 43 -35.92 -12.13 -1.45
C LEU A 43 -36.94 -11.06 -1.01
N ILE A 44 -37.62 -11.32 0.10
CA ILE A 44 -38.74 -10.48 0.60
C ILE A 44 -38.31 -9.29 1.47
N SER A 45 -37.03 -9.14 1.79
CA SER A 45 -36.53 -8.01 2.57
C SER A 45 -35.20 -7.50 2.03
N TRP A 46 -34.96 -6.19 2.16
CA TRP A 46 -33.70 -5.57 1.77
C TRP A 46 -32.50 -6.25 2.43
N THR A 47 -32.59 -6.54 3.73
CA THR A 47 -31.51 -7.19 4.49
C THR A 47 -31.18 -8.58 3.95
N ALA A 48 -32.20 -9.41 3.66
CA ALA A 48 -31.97 -10.74 3.09
C ALA A 48 -31.36 -10.66 1.69
N CYS A 49 -31.90 -9.78 0.84
CA CYS A 49 -31.37 -9.53 -0.50
C CYS A 49 -29.92 -9.06 -0.48
N LYS A 50 -29.60 -8.08 0.38
CA LYS A 50 -28.24 -7.56 0.58
C LYS A 50 -27.28 -8.67 1.00
N ASN A 51 -27.64 -9.50 1.97
CA ASN A 51 -26.79 -10.59 2.44
C ASN A 51 -26.53 -11.62 1.32
N GLU A 52 -27.56 -12.01 0.57
CA GLU A 52 -27.42 -12.95 -0.53
C GLU A 52 -26.65 -12.38 -1.73
N LEU A 53 -26.81 -11.09 -2.02
CA LEU A 53 -26.06 -10.40 -3.06
C LEU A 53 -24.58 -10.32 -2.70
N VAL A 54 -24.26 -9.97 -1.45
CA VAL A 54 -22.89 -10.01 -0.93
C VAL A 54 -22.37 -11.44 -0.99
N ARG A 55 -23.11 -12.45 -0.52
CA ARG A 55 -22.67 -13.86 -0.54
C ARG A 55 -22.38 -14.37 -1.96
N THR A 56 -23.19 -13.99 -2.94
CA THR A 56 -23.08 -14.48 -4.32
C THR A 56 -21.97 -13.78 -5.10
N PHE A 57 -21.85 -12.46 -4.96
CA PHE A 57 -20.98 -11.64 -5.82
C PHE A 57 -19.72 -11.12 -5.13
N THR A 58 -19.55 -11.37 -3.83
CA THR A 58 -18.29 -11.04 -3.16
C THR A 58 -17.22 -12.01 -3.61
N ASN A 59 -16.29 -11.48 -4.39
CA ASN A 59 -15.17 -12.24 -4.89
C ASN A 59 -14.06 -12.30 -3.83
N GLN A 60 -13.74 -13.49 -3.34
CA GLN A 60 -12.63 -13.73 -2.41
C GLN A 60 -11.30 -13.17 -2.94
N TYR A 61 -11.07 -13.23 -4.25
CA TYR A 61 -9.90 -12.64 -4.91
C TYR A 61 -9.79 -11.12 -4.71
N ARG A 62 -10.92 -10.40 -4.59
CA ARG A 62 -10.90 -8.94 -4.32
C ARG A 62 -10.42 -8.63 -2.91
N ARG A 63 -10.66 -9.54 -1.96
CA ARG A 63 -10.19 -9.44 -0.58
C ARG A 63 -8.70 -9.74 -0.52
N GLU A 64 -8.28 -10.86 -1.09
CA GLU A 64 -6.88 -11.28 -1.17
C GLU A 64 -6.01 -10.22 -1.88
N ARG A 65 -6.48 -9.68 -3.00
CA ARG A 65 -5.79 -8.58 -3.69
C ARG A 65 -5.65 -7.33 -2.82
N ALA A 66 -6.66 -6.99 -2.01
CA ALA A 66 -6.57 -5.86 -1.09
C ALA A 66 -5.55 -6.14 0.01
N GLU A 67 -5.48 -7.36 0.54
CA GLU A 67 -4.46 -7.79 1.49
C GLU A 67 -3.04 -7.70 0.89
N ASP A 68 -2.85 -8.12 -0.36
CA ASP A 68 -1.56 -8.05 -1.04
C ASP A 68 -1.13 -6.59 -1.28
N LEU A 69 -2.06 -5.72 -1.69
CA LEU A 69 -1.78 -4.29 -1.81
C LEU A 69 -1.40 -3.69 -0.45
N LEU A 70 -2.12 -4.02 0.62
CA LEU A 70 -1.78 -3.58 1.97
C LEU A 70 -0.40 -4.05 2.40
N ARG A 71 0.05 -5.26 2.05
CA ARG A 71 1.39 -5.76 2.41
C ARG A 71 2.51 -4.92 1.83
N MET A 72 2.34 -4.44 0.60
CA MET A 72 3.35 -3.66 -0.13
C MET A 72 3.18 -2.15 0.04
N ARG A 73 2.13 -1.70 0.74
CA ARG A 73 1.78 -0.29 0.82
C ARG A 73 2.77 0.51 1.67
N THR A 74 3.41 1.48 1.04
CA THR A 74 4.25 2.53 1.65
C THR A 74 3.87 3.89 1.06
N GLN A 75 4.07 4.97 1.80
CA GLN A 75 3.79 6.34 1.39
C GLN A 75 4.70 6.74 0.22
N GLY A 76 4.10 7.15 -0.91
CA GLY A 76 4.85 7.54 -2.10
C GLY A 76 5.67 8.82 -1.92
N ALA A 77 6.74 9.00 -2.69
CA ALA A 77 7.67 10.13 -2.55
C ALA A 77 6.98 11.51 -2.56
N ASN A 78 5.98 11.69 -3.42
CA ASN A 78 5.20 12.93 -3.55
C ASN A 78 3.77 12.80 -3.00
N GLU A 79 3.49 11.73 -2.27
CA GLU A 79 2.17 11.48 -1.68
C GLU A 79 2.03 12.20 -0.34
N THR A 80 0.89 12.88 -0.15
CA THR A 80 0.54 13.52 1.12
C THR A 80 0.14 12.51 2.17
N ILE A 81 0.28 12.85 3.44
CA ILE A 81 -0.18 12.00 4.55
C ILE A 81 -1.67 11.69 4.43
N THR A 82 -2.49 12.69 4.08
CA THR A 82 -3.94 12.49 3.91
C THR A 82 -4.23 11.45 2.82
N SER A 83 -3.64 11.58 1.63
CA SER A 83 -3.84 10.61 0.54
C SER A 83 -3.42 9.21 0.94
N PHE A 84 -2.27 9.09 1.59
CA PHE A 84 -1.74 7.82 2.08
C PHE A 84 -2.69 7.13 3.06
N VAL A 85 -3.17 7.88 4.07
CA VAL A 85 -4.06 7.35 5.10
C VAL A 85 -5.38 6.91 4.48
N GLU A 86 -6.02 7.74 3.67
CA GLU A 86 -7.32 7.43 3.06
C GLU A 86 -7.26 6.17 2.19
N ASP A 87 -6.19 6.01 1.40
CA ASP A 87 -5.99 4.81 0.58
C ASP A 87 -5.77 3.56 1.44
N VAL A 88 -4.96 3.65 2.51
CA VAL A 88 -4.78 2.55 3.46
C VAL A 88 -6.10 2.17 4.13
N LEU A 89 -6.89 3.15 4.60
CA LEU A 89 -8.18 2.89 5.25
C LEU A 89 -9.18 2.26 4.27
N HIS A 90 -9.19 2.72 3.02
CA HIS A 90 -10.01 2.15 1.96
C HIS A 90 -9.63 0.69 1.67
N LEU A 91 -8.33 0.39 1.56
CA LEU A 91 -7.84 -0.98 1.37
C LEU A 91 -8.13 -1.87 2.57
N VAL A 92 -7.98 -1.36 3.81
CA VAL A 92 -8.33 -2.09 5.04
C VAL A 92 -9.81 -2.42 5.05
N ALA A 93 -10.70 -1.47 4.77
CA ALA A 93 -12.14 -1.71 4.74
C ALA A 93 -12.55 -2.82 3.75
N ARG A 94 -11.76 -3.02 2.68
CA ARG A 94 -11.97 -4.08 1.69
C ARG A 94 -11.37 -5.42 2.08
N ALA A 95 -10.22 -5.42 2.74
CA ALA A 95 -9.53 -6.64 3.19
C ALA A 95 -10.15 -7.23 4.47
N ASP A 96 -10.47 -6.36 5.42
CA ASP A 96 -10.97 -6.67 6.75
C ASP A 96 -11.81 -5.49 7.30
N PRO A 97 -13.13 -5.48 7.05
CA PRO A 97 -14.02 -4.43 7.52
C PRO A 97 -14.08 -4.27 9.06
N GLN A 98 -13.65 -5.28 9.82
CA GLN A 98 -13.66 -5.29 11.28
C GLN A 98 -12.26 -5.06 11.87
N ALA A 99 -11.31 -4.58 11.06
CA ALA A 99 -9.97 -4.29 11.52
C ALA A 99 -9.96 -3.28 12.67
N THR A 100 -9.27 -3.64 13.75
CA THR A 100 -9.04 -2.76 14.89
C THR A 100 -8.12 -1.60 14.53
N ASP A 101 -8.18 -0.53 15.31
CA ASP A 101 -7.27 0.61 15.13
C ASP A 101 -5.80 0.19 15.31
N GLU A 102 -5.50 -0.73 16.22
CA GLU A 102 -4.15 -1.29 16.36
C GLU A 102 -3.64 -1.91 15.05
N LYS A 103 -4.49 -2.66 14.33
CA LYS A 103 -4.11 -3.26 13.04
C LYS A 103 -3.90 -2.20 11.97
N LYS A 104 -4.75 -1.17 11.92
CA LYS A 104 -4.61 -0.04 10.99
C LYS A 104 -3.31 0.73 11.27
N LEU A 105 -3.05 1.06 12.53
CA LEU A 105 -1.85 1.77 12.97
C LEU A 105 -0.58 1.00 12.63
N ARG A 106 -0.57 -0.33 12.78
CA ARG A 106 0.58 -1.15 12.37
C ARG A 106 0.89 -1.01 10.88
N ILE A 107 -0.13 -0.94 10.02
CA ILE A 107 0.03 -0.75 8.58
C ILE A 107 0.50 0.67 8.28
N LEU A 108 -0.12 1.67 8.89
CA LEU A 108 0.21 3.09 8.72
C LEU A 108 1.65 3.40 9.17
N MET A 109 2.02 2.98 10.38
CA MET A 109 3.36 3.16 10.95
C MET A 109 4.44 2.43 10.12
N ARG A 110 4.14 1.25 9.57
CA ARG A 110 5.08 0.53 8.69
C ARG A 110 5.27 1.23 7.34
N GLY A 111 4.23 1.88 6.84
CA GLY A 111 4.23 2.45 5.49
C GLY A 111 4.61 3.92 5.40
N VAL A 112 4.53 4.68 6.49
CA VAL A 112 4.81 6.14 6.48
C VAL A 112 6.30 6.44 6.23
N LYS A 113 6.61 7.59 5.63
CA LYS A 113 8.00 8.01 5.37
C LYS A 113 8.83 8.14 6.65
N ASP A 114 10.13 7.87 6.54
CA ASP A 114 11.10 7.93 7.64
C ASP A 114 11.09 9.27 8.40
N ASP A 115 10.94 10.38 7.67
CA ASP A 115 10.88 11.76 8.17
C ASP A 115 9.77 11.94 9.21
N ILE A 116 8.65 11.24 9.00
CA ILE A 116 7.45 11.28 9.83
C ILE A 116 7.50 10.17 10.88
N PHE A 117 7.93 8.97 10.48
CA PHE A 117 8.08 7.81 11.35
C PHE A 117 8.93 8.13 12.58
N GLY A 118 10.08 8.77 12.38
CA GLY A 118 10.98 9.14 13.48
C GLY A 118 10.36 10.11 14.50
N GLY A 119 9.39 10.93 14.08
CA GLY A 119 8.60 11.78 14.96
C GLY A 119 7.54 10.97 15.74
N LEU A 120 6.80 10.12 15.03
CA LEU A 120 5.72 9.31 15.60
C LEU A 120 6.23 8.28 16.62
N VAL A 121 7.43 7.72 16.45
CA VAL A 121 7.99 6.76 17.43
C VAL A 121 8.25 7.39 18.80
N ARG A 122 8.49 8.71 18.87
CA ARG A 122 8.71 9.40 20.15
C ARG A 122 7.43 9.47 20.98
N HIS A 123 6.30 9.65 20.32
CA HIS A 123 4.97 9.67 20.92
C HIS A 123 4.02 8.82 20.05
N PRO A 124 4.02 7.49 20.22
CA PRO A 124 3.28 6.59 19.37
C PRO A 124 1.77 6.87 19.43
N PRO A 125 1.09 7.02 18.28
CA PRO A 125 -0.35 7.24 18.26
C PRO A 125 -1.10 6.00 18.75
N SER A 126 -2.22 6.21 19.45
CA SER A 126 -3.07 5.14 19.98
C SER A 126 -4.30 4.88 19.13
N THR A 127 -4.72 5.88 18.36
CA THR A 127 -5.83 5.82 17.41
C THR A 127 -5.40 6.27 16.02
N VAL A 128 -6.18 5.91 14.99
CA VAL A 128 -5.95 6.42 13.63
C VAL A 128 -6.05 7.95 13.58
N GLU A 129 -6.90 8.56 14.40
CA GLU A 129 -7.07 10.01 14.49
C GLU A 129 -5.83 10.70 15.05
N ASP A 130 -5.21 10.13 16.09
CA ASP A 130 -3.93 10.61 16.64
C ASP A 130 -2.85 10.58 15.57
N PHE A 131 -2.76 9.47 14.82
CA PHE A 131 -1.81 9.32 13.73
C PHE A 131 -2.00 10.41 12.68
N VAL A 132 -3.24 10.62 12.22
CA VAL A 132 -3.55 11.64 11.20
C VAL A 132 -3.16 13.02 11.68
N THR A 133 -3.51 13.36 12.93
CA THR A 133 -3.23 14.67 13.51
C THR A 133 -1.73 14.93 13.58
N GLU A 134 -0.98 14.01 14.19
CA GLU A 134 0.47 14.16 14.38
C GLU A 134 1.24 14.10 13.06
N ALA A 135 0.94 13.13 12.20
CA ALA A 135 1.63 12.97 10.92
C ALA A 135 1.39 14.17 9.99
N THR A 136 0.17 14.73 9.96
CA THR A 136 -0.12 15.93 9.16
C THR A 136 0.56 17.18 9.75
N ASN A 137 0.64 17.30 11.09
CA ASN A 137 1.40 18.38 11.73
C ASN A 137 2.89 18.31 11.36
N MET A 138 3.48 17.12 11.37
CA MET A 138 4.86 16.88 10.96
C MET A 138 5.08 17.19 9.47
N GLU A 139 4.16 16.77 8.59
CA GLU A 139 4.21 17.08 7.16
C GLU A 139 4.23 18.60 6.92
N ARG A 140 3.35 19.36 7.58
CA ARG A 140 3.34 20.83 7.49
C ARG A 140 4.64 21.45 8.00
N ALA A 141 5.20 20.94 9.11
CA ALA A 141 6.46 21.43 9.65
C ALA A 141 7.64 21.18 8.70
N LEU A 142 7.68 20.01 8.04
CA LEU A 142 8.71 19.68 7.05
C LEU A 142 8.60 20.58 5.80
N LEU A 143 7.39 20.82 5.31
CA LEU A 143 7.13 21.72 4.18
C LEU A 143 7.54 23.17 4.52
N ALA A 144 7.15 23.67 5.69
CA ALA A 144 7.54 25.00 6.16
C ALA A 144 9.06 25.11 6.30
N ARG A 145 9.74 24.07 6.79
CA ARG A 145 11.20 24.05 6.86
C ARG A 145 11.84 24.13 5.47
N ALA A 146 11.33 23.37 4.51
CA ALA A 146 11.85 23.34 3.15
C ALA A 146 11.71 24.70 2.45
N SER A 147 10.59 25.41 2.67
CA SER A 147 10.37 26.74 2.10
C SER A 147 11.17 27.84 2.81
N HIS A 148 11.21 27.86 4.13
CA HIS A 148 11.77 28.97 4.90
C HIS A 148 13.28 28.90 5.10
N TYR A 149 13.86 27.71 5.23
CA TYR A 149 15.24 27.55 5.70
C TYR A 149 16.21 26.96 4.68
N HIS A 150 15.82 26.84 3.39
CA HIS A 150 16.63 26.32 2.27
C HIS A 150 17.69 25.29 2.71
N ARG A 151 17.26 24.03 2.86
CA ARG A 151 18.09 22.95 3.41
C ARG A 151 19.46 22.93 2.73
N HIS A 152 20.52 23.16 3.51
CA HIS A 152 21.90 23.12 3.02
C HIS A 152 22.20 21.73 2.43
N SER A 153 22.73 21.66 1.19
CA SER A 153 22.85 20.40 0.43
C SER A 153 23.71 19.35 1.12
N SER A 154 24.70 19.76 1.92
CA SER A 154 25.54 18.86 2.73
C SER A 154 24.82 18.19 3.91
N VAL A 155 23.60 18.62 4.23
CA VAL A 155 22.76 18.11 5.35
C VAL A 155 21.48 17.44 4.80
N ALA A 156 21.42 17.16 3.49
CA ALA A 156 20.39 16.30 2.93
C ALA A 156 20.52 14.90 3.55
N ALA A 157 19.40 14.33 3.98
CA ALA A 157 19.38 12.95 4.43
C ALA A 157 19.79 12.12 3.22
N ALA A 158 20.85 11.32 3.37
CA ALA A 158 21.16 10.32 2.35
C ALA A 158 19.87 9.54 2.12
N SER A 159 19.37 9.54 0.88
CA SER A 159 18.24 8.69 0.54
C SER A 159 18.65 7.28 0.91
N ALA A 160 17.96 6.68 1.88
CA ALA A 160 18.09 5.26 2.16
C ALA A 160 17.38 4.46 1.04
N SER A 161 17.72 4.79 -0.20
CA SER A 161 17.47 3.97 -1.38
C SER A 161 18.48 2.83 -1.28
N GLY A 162 17.97 1.60 -1.22
CA GLY A 162 18.70 0.39 -0.82
C GLY A 162 20.17 0.36 -1.25
N TYR A 163 21.06 0.25 -0.26
CA TYR A 163 22.45 -0.19 -0.44
C TYR A 163 23.12 0.38 -1.71
N ASP A 164 23.05 1.70 -1.90
CA ASP A 164 24.07 2.36 -2.71
C ASP A 164 25.36 2.27 -1.92
N ILE A 165 26.03 1.17 -2.19
CA ILE A 165 27.45 0.93 -1.99
C ILE A 165 28.17 2.26 -2.25
N ASN A 166 28.59 2.88 -1.14
CA ASN A 166 29.46 4.04 -1.05
C ASN A 166 30.56 3.96 -2.13
N PRO A 167 30.89 5.03 -2.88
CA PRO A 167 31.94 5.01 -3.91
C PRO A 167 33.33 4.58 -3.39
N SER A 168 33.52 4.42 -2.07
CA SER A 168 34.71 3.76 -1.49
C SER A 168 34.82 2.25 -1.79
N ILE A 169 33.76 1.58 -2.23
CA ILE A 169 33.79 0.15 -2.59
C ILE A 169 34.38 -0.08 -3.98
N THR A 170 34.53 0.95 -4.83
CA THR A 170 35.30 0.81 -6.08
C THR A 170 36.70 0.30 -5.76
N GLY A 171 37.34 0.90 -4.74
CA GLY A 171 38.64 0.44 -4.25
C GLY A 171 38.60 -0.98 -3.66
N LEU A 172 37.53 -1.35 -2.96
CA LEU A 172 37.39 -2.68 -2.36
C LEU A 172 37.19 -3.76 -3.43
N ARG A 173 36.43 -3.47 -4.49
CA ARG A 173 36.26 -4.35 -5.66
C ARG A 173 37.57 -4.54 -6.41
N ASP A 174 38.35 -3.46 -6.56
CA ASP A 174 39.66 -3.51 -7.21
C ASP A 174 40.67 -4.30 -6.36
N ILE A 175 40.68 -4.10 -5.04
CA ILE A 175 41.48 -4.90 -4.09
C ILE A 175 41.09 -6.39 -4.17
N ILE A 176 39.79 -6.73 -4.13
CA ILE A 176 39.34 -8.12 -4.25
C ILE A 176 39.77 -8.71 -5.59
N ARG A 177 39.67 -7.96 -6.69
CA ARG A 177 40.09 -8.42 -8.02
C ARG A 177 41.59 -8.67 -8.09
N ASP A 178 42.40 -7.80 -7.50
CA ASP A 178 43.85 -7.95 -7.48
C ASP A 178 44.28 -9.12 -6.60
N VAL A 179 43.67 -9.29 -5.42
CA VAL A 179 43.93 -10.45 -4.56
C VAL A 179 43.54 -11.75 -5.24
N VAL A 180 42.35 -11.82 -5.85
CA VAL A 180 41.92 -13.03 -6.59
C VAL A 180 42.83 -13.32 -7.79
N ARG A 181 43.31 -12.28 -8.50
CA ARG A 181 44.26 -12.44 -9.61
C ARG A 181 45.61 -12.97 -9.14
N GLU A 182 46.14 -12.45 -8.03
CA GLU A 182 47.38 -12.92 -7.41
C GLU A 182 47.26 -14.38 -6.96
N GLU A 183 46.16 -14.73 -6.28
CA GLU A 183 45.95 -16.11 -5.81
C GLU A 183 45.72 -17.10 -6.98
N LEU A 184 45.02 -16.69 -8.04
CA LEU A 184 44.86 -17.52 -9.25
C LEU A 184 46.19 -17.72 -9.98
N LYS A 185 47.08 -16.72 -10.02
CA LYS A 185 48.42 -16.86 -10.59
C LYS A 185 49.30 -17.82 -9.79
N LYS A 186 49.13 -17.87 -8.48
CA LYS A 186 49.86 -18.82 -7.61
C LYS A 186 49.35 -20.26 -7.76
N LEU A 187 48.07 -20.44 -8.09
CA LEU A 187 47.43 -21.75 -8.19
C LEU A 187 47.48 -22.37 -9.60
N LEU A 188 47.78 -21.59 -10.65
CA LEU A 188 47.92 -22.09 -12.01
C LEU A 188 49.40 -22.36 -12.32
N PRO A 189 49.81 -23.61 -12.63
CA PRO A 189 51.12 -23.88 -13.19
C PRO A 189 51.25 -23.12 -14.51
N THR A 190 52.40 -22.47 -14.73
CA THR A 190 52.76 -21.77 -15.97
C THR A 190 52.47 -22.66 -17.18
N ALA A 191 51.35 -22.45 -17.86
CA ALA A 191 51.07 -23.09 -19.13
C ALA A 191 52.05 -22.51 -20.16
N GLU A 192 53.12 -23.24 -20.43
CA GLU A 192 54.05 -22.96 -21.51
C GLU A 192 53.26 -22.80 -22.82
N ARG A 193 53.51 -21.67 -23.49
CA ARG A 193 53.01 -21.41 -24.85
C ARG A 193 53.55 -22.47 -25.80
N PRO A 194 52.73 -23.15 -26.62
CA PRO A 194 53.27 -23.92 -27.72
C PRO A 194 53.86 -22.95 -28.75
N ALA A 195 55.12 -23.18 -29.12
CA ALA A 195 55.78 -22.48 -30.21
C ALA A 195 55.05 -22.74 -31.52
N SER A 196 54.81 -21.69 -32.29
CA SER A 196 54.28 -21.78 -33.65
C SER A 196 55.28 -22.43 -34.60
N ILE A 197 54.72 -23.21 -35.50
CA ILE A 197 55.28 -24.12 -36.50
C ILE A 197 56.31 -23.47 -37.45
N SER A 198 57.37 -24.24 -37.79
CA SER A 198 57.85 -24.42 -39.17
C SER A 198 58.34 -25.85 -39.33
#